data_AF-A0A1Z4LY28-F1
#
_entry.id   AF-A0A1Z4LY28-F1
#
_cell.length_a   1.000
_cell.length_b   1.000
_cell.length_c   1.000
_cell.angle_alpha   90.00
_cell.angle_beta   90.00
_cell.angle_gamma   90.00
#
_symmetry.space_group_name_H-M   'P 1'
#
loop_
_entity.id
_entity.type
_entity.pdbx_description
1 polymer ?
#
loop_
_entity_poly.entity_id
_entity_poly.type
_entity_poly.pdbx_seq_one_letter_code
_entity_poly.pdbx_strand_id
1 'polypeptide(L)'
;MSSGDNERRQRLSVLCKRLRGNESLRSFTKKRSHELKGISHASWSSWESERAGLSTDSLDRLASFIGCSHQSLFAYLDGSITIDELLQPTSTSDIKVNKDSLSALSPDAAAVWMKSLSLKDKLLVASQGFQLFQDQLDELVEQKAKELIEEEAQLLIDLLSGDDYPCKAEITRVADKFNLKTEDLIKLCSRIYSKSKEY
;
A
#
# COMPACT_ATOMS: atom_id res chain seq x y z
N MET A 1 40.35 -1.73 15.25
CA MET A 1 38.90 -1.54 15.46
C MET A 1 38.39 -0.70 14.31
N SER A 2 37.39 -1.19 13.58
CA SER A 2 37.03 -0.64 12.25
C SER A 2 36.51 0.79 12.37
N SER A 3 36.99 1.68 11.50
CA SER A 3 36.54 3.09 11.46
C SER A 3 35.02 3.20 11.30
N GLY A 4 34.42 2.25 10.57
CA GLY A 4 32.98 2.20 10.30
C GLY A 4 32.12 1.96 11.54
N ASP A 5 32.59 1.21 12.53
CA ASP A 5 31.81 0.97 13.75
C ASP A 5 31.75 2.20 14.66
N ASN A 6 32.73 3.09 14.58
CA ASN A 6 32.70 4.37 15.31
C ASN A 6 31.76 5.36 14.61
N GLU A 7 31.81 5.44 13.28
CA GLU A 7 30.93 6.31 12.49
C GLU A 7 29.44 5.91 12.63
N ARG A 8 29.14 4.61 12.58
CA ARG A 8 27.78 4.09 12.82
C ARG A 8 27.26 4.48 14.20
N ARG A 9 28.11 4.41 15.24
CA ARG A 9 27.75 4.81 16.60
C ARG A 9 27.54 6.32 16.74
N GLN A 10 28.35 7.14 16.07
CA GLN A 10 28.12 8.59 16.01
C GLN A 10 26.81 8.93 15.33
N ARG A 11 26.52 8.34 14.17
CA ARG A 11 25.26 8.55 13.44
C ARG A 11 24.04 8.14 14.26
N LEU A 12 24.13 7.02 14.96
CA LEU A 12 23.12 6.59 15.92
C LEU A 12 22.92 7.61 17.05
N SER A 13 24.02 8.11 17.65
CA SER A 13 23.95 9.12 18.71
C SER A 13 23.23 10.38 18.24
N VAL A 14 23.57 10.87 17.03
CA VAL A 14 22.93 12.01 16.39
C VAL A 14 21.43 11.77 16.20
N LEU A 15 21.06 10.59 15.71
CA LEU A 15 19.66 10.19 15.51
C LEU A 15 18.87 10.18 16.83
N CYS A 16 19.40 9.53 17.87
CA CYS A 16 18.76 9.48 19.18
C CYS A 16 18.58 10.88 19.80
N LYS A 17 19.61 11.74 19.70
CA LYS A 17 19.51 13.14 20.16
C LYS A 17 18.47 13.93 19.38
N ARG A 18 18.39 13.74 18.05
CA ARG A 18 17.40 14.40 17.19
C ARG A 18 15.97 13.98 17.56
N LEU A 19 15.74 12.68 17.77
CA LEU A 19 14.43 12.13 18.15
C LEU A 19 13.98 12.57 19.56
N ARG A 20 14.93 12.68 20.51
CA ARG A 20 14.65 13.19 21.85
C ARG A 20 14.40 14.71 21.86
N GLY A 21 15.08 15.44 20.98
CA GLY A 21 15.05 16.90 20.94
C GLY A 21 15.52 17.51 22.27
N ASN A 22 14.77 18.47 22.78
CA ASN A 22 15.12 19.20 24.01
C ASN A 22 14.60 18.53 25.30
N GLU A 23 13.93 17.39 25.21
CA GLU A 23 13.43 16.70 26.41
C GLU A 23 14.56 16.05 27.20
N SER A 24 14.47 16.00 28.53
CA SER A 24 15.41 15.21 29.32
C SER A 24 15.22 13.72 29.02
N LEU A 25 16.32 12.95 29.05
CA LEU A 25 16.28 11.51 28.76
C LEU A 25 15.23 10.77 29.62
N ARG A 26 15.17 11.10 30.91
CA ARG A 26 14.21 10.51 31.85
C ARG A 26 12.76 10.84 31.51
N SER A 27 12.49 12.08 31.06
CA SER A 27 11.15 12.48 30.61
C SER A 27 10.78 11.76 29.33
N PHE A 28 11.66 11.76 28.34
CA PHE A 28 11.47 11.14 27.04
C PHE A 28 11.10 9.66 27.16
N THR A 29 11.94 8.89 27.87
CA THR A 29 11.73 7.43 28.00
C THR A 29 10.51 7.09 28.83
N LYS A 30 10.12 7.94 29.79
CA LYS A 30 8.92 7.73 30.62
C LYS A 30 7.65 8.04 29.86
N LYS A 31 7.59 9.18 29.14
CA LYS A 31 6.42 9.58 28.36
C LYS A 31 6.17 8.63 27.19
N ARG A 32 7.23 8.19 26.53
CA ARG A 32 7.15 7.36 25.32
C ARG A 32 7.41 5.88 25.60
N SER A 33 7.26 5.43 26.85
CA SER A 33 7.55 4.04 27.23
C SER A 33 6.78 3.01 26.39
N HIS A 34 5.53 3.31 26.05
CA HIS A 34 4.69 2.48 25.20
C HIS A 34 5.15 2.48 23.73
N GLU A 35 5.54 3.63 23.19
CA GLU A 35 6.01 3.77 21.80
C GLU A 35 7.40 3.15 21.60
N LEU A 36 8.26 3.23 22.62
CA LEU A 36 9.60 2.68 22.61
C LEU A 36 9.65 1.15 22.67
N LYS A 37 8.49 0.47 22.82
CA LYS A 37 8.33 -0.99 22.75
C LYS A 37 9.45 -1.77 23.47
N GLY A 38 9.79 -1.34 24.68
CA GLY A 38 10.81 -1.99 25.52
C GLY A 38 12.25 -1.54 25.29
N ILE A 39 12.50 -0.45 24.55
CA ILE A 39 13.80 0.24 24.60
C ILE A 39 13.94 0.92 25.96
N SER A 40 14.91 0.48 26.74
CA SER A 40 15.13 0.98 28.09
C SER A 40 15.84 2.34 28.09
N HIS A 41 15.71 3.07 29.21
CA HIS A 41 16.49 4.29 29.46
C HIS A 41 18.01 4.04 29.36
N ALA A 42 18.48 2.88 29.82
CA ALA A 42 19.90 2.53 29.75
C ALA A 42 20.36 2.30 28.31
N SER A 43 19.54 1.64 27.50
CA SER A 43 19.81 1.40 26.07
C SER A 43 19.91 2.72 25.31
N TRP A 44 18.92 3.59 25.47
CA TRP A 44 18.93 4.91 24.83
C TRP A 44 20.10 5.79 25.27
N SER A 45 20.39 5.82 26.58
CA SER A 45 21.56 6.53 27.13
C SER A 45 22.87 6.06 26.51
N SER A 46 23.00 4.75 26.31
CA SER A 46 24.20 4.14 25.76
C SER A 46 24.39 4.47 24.27
N TRP A 47 23.29 4.60 23.53
CA TRP A 47 23.31 5.04 22.13
C TRP A 47 23.65 6.53 22.01
N GLU A 48 23.03 7.40 22.81
CA GLU A 48 23.36 8.83 22.79
C GLU A 48 24.80 9.13 23.20
N SER A 49 25.39 8.28 24.05
CA SER A 49 26.76 8.41 24.54
C SER A 49 27.79 7.66 23.70
N GLU A 50 27.40 7.08 22.55
CA GLU A 50 28.28 6.30 21.64
C GLU A 50 28.93 5.06 22.30
N ARG A 51 28.41 4.64 23.47
CA ARG A 51 28.95 3.54 24.28
C ARG A 51 28.53 2.17 23.76
N ALA A 52 27.37 2.09 23.12
CA ALA A 52 26.84 0.85 22.56
C ALA A 52 26.35 1.06 21.13
N GLY A 53 26.53 0.04 20.29
CA GLY A 53 25.88 -0.04 18.98
C GLY A 53 24.45 -0.55 19.09
N LEU A 54 23.78 -0.66 17.95
CA LEU A 54 22.47 -1.30 17.86
C LEU A 54 22.60 -2.82 17.83
N SER A 55 21.85 -3.51 18.68
CA SER A 55 21.60 -4.95 18.50
C SER A 55 20.49 -5.17 17.48
N THR A 56 20.40 -6.37 16.92
CA THR A 56 19.30 -6.78 16.02
C THR A 56 17.93 -6.53 16.66
N ASP A 57 17.71 -6.96 17.90
CA ASP A 57 16.44 -6.77 18.60
C ASP A 57 16.10 -5.30 18.86
N SER A 58 17.12 -4.46 19.02
CA SER A 58 16.93 -3.02 19.22
C SER A 58 16.66 -2.31 17.90
N LEU A 59 17.07 -2.90 16.78
CA LEU A 59 16.89 -2.35 15.44
C LEU A 59 15.44 -2.35 15.05
N ASP A 60 14.77 -3.47 15.22
CA ASP A 60 13.35 -3.61 14.91
C ASP A 60 12.51 -2.62 15.73
N ARG A 61 12.85 -2.47 17.02
CA ARG A 61 12.16 -1.55 17.94
C ARG A 61 12.41 -0.10 17.56
N LEU A 62 13.65 0.26 17.23
CA LEU A 62 14.01 1.63 16.86
C LEU A 62 13.42 2.00 15.50
N ALA A 63 13.49 1.12 14.51
CA ALA A 63 12.89 1.31 13.20
C ALA A 63 11.36 1.47 13.31
N SER A 64 10.71 0.62 14.13
CA SER A 64 9.28 0.74 14.41
C SER A 64 8.93 2.04 15.14
N PHE A 65 9.79 2.54 16.03
CA PHE A 65 9.57 3.80 16.73
C PHE A 65 9.70 5.01 15.80
N ILE A 66 10.65 4.96 14.86
CA ILE A 66 10.86 6.01 13.86
C ILE A 66 9.78 5.95 12.77
N GLY A 67 9.24 4.75 12.50
CA GLY A 67 8.32 4.52 11.38
C GLY A 67 9.04 4.37 10.04
N CYS A 68 10.25 3.81 10.04
CA CYS A 68 11.06 3.57 8.83
C CYS A 68 11.34 2.07 8.63
N SER A 69 11.78 1.71 7.41
CA SER A 69 12.22 0.34 7.13
C SER A 69 13.59 0.06 7.75
N HIS A 70 13.90 -1.23 8.02
CA HIS A 70 15.24 -1.63 8.46
C HIS A 70 16.31 -1.20 7.46
N GLN A 71 16.02 -1.29 6.16
CA GLN A 71 16.92 -0.91 5.08
C GLN A 71 17.25 0.58 5.11
N SER A 72 16.24 1.44 5.36
CA SER A 72 16.45 2.89 5.50
C SER A 72 17.30 3.21 6.72
N LEU A 73 17.03 2.57 7.87
CA LEU A 73 17.83 2.77 9.08
C LEU A 73 19.28 2.32 8.88
N PHE A 74 19.52 1.18 8.23
CA PHE A 74 20.86 0.74 7.86
C PHE A 74 21.55 1.70 6.89
N ALA A 75 20.86 2.14 5.84
CA ALA A 75 21.39 3.11 4.89
C ALA A 75 21.81 4.42 5.58
N TYR A 76 21.07 4.88 6.59
CA TYR A 76 21.45 6.05 7.38
C TYR A 76 22.69 5.79 8.25
N LEU A 77 22.71 4.65 8.95
CA LEU A 77 23.84 4.27 9.81
C LEU A 77 25.13 4.10 9.00
N ASP A 78 25.02 3.62 7.76
CA ASP A 78 26.13 3.45 6.80
C ASP A 78 26.50 4.74 6.09
N GLY A 79 25.69 5.78 6.23
CA GLY A 79 25.93 7.10 5.66
C GLY A 79 25.54 7.27 4.21
N SER A 80 24.82 6.31 3.65
CA SER A 80 24.23 6.37 2.31
C SER A 80 23.08 7.37 2.20
N ILE A 81 22.39 7.68 3.31
CA ILE A 81 21.34 8.71 3.37
C ILE A 81 21.54 9.65 4.58
N THR A 82 20.99 10.84 4.48
CA THR A 82 20.96 11.86 5.53
C THR A 82 19.88 11.57 6.58
N ILE A 83 19.98 12.24 7.73
CA ILE A 83 18.97 12.10 8.78
C ILE A 83 17.61 12.65 8.34
N ASP A 84 17.60 13.71 7.52
CA ASP A 84 16.36 14.29 7.02
C ASP A 84 15.68 13.35 6.01
N GLU A 85 16.43 12.66 5.16
CA GLU A 85 15.91 11.61 4.27
C GLU A 85 15.39 10.39 5.04
N LEU A 86 16.04 9.99 6.14
CA LEU A 86 15.54 8.92 7.00
C LEU A 86 14.20 9.28 7.67
N LEU A 87 14.06 10.54 8.07
CA LEU A 87 12.88 11.05 8.78
C LEU A 87 11.78 11.56 7.83
N GLN A 88 12.03 11.58 6.52
CA GLN A 88 11.00 11.83 5.53
C GLN A 88 10.00 10.65 5.53
N PRO A 89 8.70 10.93 5.36
CA PRO A 89 7.72 9.88 5.19
C PRO A 89 8.11 9.05 3.97
N THR A 90 8.34 7.75 4.19
CA THR A 90 8.69 6.80 3.13
C THR A 90 7.74 6.97 1.95
N SER A 91 8.26 7.35 0.78
CA SER A 91 7.46 7.39 -0.45
C SER A 91 6.88 6.00 -0.67
N THR A 92 5.56 5.92 -0.82
CA THR A 92 4.77 4.68 -0.86
C THR A 92 5.07 3.79 -2.08
N SER A 93 6.04 4.13 -2.92
CA SER A 93 6.43 3.34 -4.09
C SER A 93 6.98 1.94 -3.75
N ASP A 94 7.45 1.70 -2.51
CA ASP A 94 8.04 0.40 -2.10
C ASP A 94 7.28 -0.33 -0.97
N ILE A 95 6.13 0.18 -0.53
CA ILE A 95 5.34 -0.50 0.50
C ILE A 95 4.48 -1.58 -0.15
N LYS A 96 4.97 -2.82 -0.19
CA LYS A 96 4.08 -3.99 -0.21
C LYS A 96 3.27 -3.95 1.08
N VAL A 97 2.06 -3.42 0.99
CA VAL A 97 1.11 -3.38 2.10
C VAL A 97 0.81 -4.81 2.53
N ASN A 98 1.47 -5.25 3.60
CA ASN A 98 1.14 -6.51 4.24
C ASN A 98 -0.15 -6.26 5.03
N LYS A 99 -1.28 -6.83 4.56
CA LYS A 99 -2.63 -6.61 5.12
C LYS A 99 -2.70 -6.86 6.63
N ASP A 100 -1.80 -7.65 7.19
CA ASP A 100 -1.73 -7.93 8.63
C ASP A 100 -1.22 -6.76 9.48
N SER A 101 -0.42 -5.84 8.93
CA SER A 101 0.15 -4.71 9.69
C SER A 101 -0.79 -3.51 9.83
N LEU A 102 -1.83 -3.42 9.01
CA LEU A 102 -2.85 -2.36 9.08
C LEU A 102 -3.75 -2.51 10.31
N SER A 103 -3.83 -3.71 10.90
CA SER A 103 -4.61 -3.98 12.11
C SER A 103 -4.01 -3.37 13.40
N ALA A 104 -2.77 -2.86 13.34
CA ALA A 104 -2.06 -2.30 14.49
C ALA A 104 -2.20 -0.77 14.66
N LEU A 105 -2.84 -0.07 13.71
CA LEU A 105 -3.11 1.36 13.81
C LEU A 105 -4.41 1.59 14.60
N SER A 106 -4.27 1.91 15.89
CA SER A 106 -5.41 2.35 16.69
C SER A 106 -6.02 3.63 16.09
N PRO A 107 -7.36 3.70 15.91
CA PRO A 107 -8.04 4.91 15.41
C PRO A 107 -7.67 6.17 16.19
N ASP A 108 -7.37 6.04 17.48
CA ASP A 108 -6.95 7.15 18.35
C ASP A 108 -5.55 7.68 18.01
N ALA A 109 -4.62 6.81 17.63
CA ALA A 109 -3.27 7.22 17.24
C ALA A 109 -3.28 7.97 15.90
N ALA A 110 -4.10 7.51 14.95
CA ALA A 110 -4.30 8.19 13.66
C ALA A 110 -4.97 9.56 13.85
N ALA A 111 -5.95 9.67 14.77
CA ALA A 111 -6.62 10.93 15.07
C ALA A 111 -5.67 11.94 15.76
N VAL A 112 -4.82 11.50 16.67
CA VAL A 112 -3.81 12.34 17.33
C VAL A 112 -2.78 12.84 16.32
N TRP A 113 -2.33 11.97 15.41
CA TRP A 113 -1.43 12.35 14.33
C TRP A 113 -2.06 13.34 13.35
N MET A 114 -3.28 13.09 12.87
CA MET A 114 -3.96 14.05 11.99
C MET A 114 -4.14 15.41 12.65
N LYS A 115 -4.37 15.47 13.97
CA LYS A 115 -4.50 16.74 14.70
C LYS A 115 -3.19 17.51 14.79
N SER A 116 -2.04 16.84 14.86
CA SER A 116 -0.72 17.49 14.98
C SER A 116 -0.18 18.04 13.64
N LEU A 117 -0.78 17.66 12.51
CA LEU A 117 -0.42 18.17 11.19
C LEU A 117 -0.78 19.66 11.00
N SER A 118 0.06 20.36 10.24
CA SER A 118 -0.25 21.71 9.76
C SER A 118 -1.43 21.69 8.77
N LEU A 119 -2.06 22.84 8.52
CA LEU A 119 -3.20 22.92 7.60
C LEU A 119 -2.83 22.47 6.17
N LYS A 120 -1.60 22.76 5.73
CA LYS A 120 -1.09 22.34 4.42
C LYS A 120 -0.90 20.84 4.35
N ASP A 121 -0.36 20.22 5.40
CA ASP A 121 -0.15 18.77 5.43
C ASP A 121 -1.47 18.01 5.54
N LYS A 122 -2.46 18.56 6.26
CA LYS A 122 -3.83 18.02 6.29
C LYS A 122 -4.47 18.01 4.90
N LEU A 123 -4.32 19.11 4.15
CA LEU A 123 -4.79 19.23 2.77
C LEU A 123 -4.09 18.23 1.85
N LEU A 124 -2.77 18.08 2.02
CA LEU A 124 -1.98 17.12 1.25
C LEU A 124 -2.45 15.68 1.52
N VAL A 125 -2.59 15.29 2.78
CA VAL A 125 -3.10 13.96 3.17
C VAL A 125 -4.51 13.72 2.64
N ALA A 126 -5.40 14.72 2.71
CA ALA A 126 -6.75 14.60 2.15
C ALA A 126 -6.73 14.43 0.62
N SER A 127 -5.88 15.18 -0.09
CA SER A 127 -5.74 15.06 -1.54
C SER A 127 -5.17 13.71 -1.97
N GLN A 128 -4.17 13.20 -1.25
CA GLN A 128 -3.58 11.88 -1.50
C GLN A 128 -4.58 10.77 -1.18
N GLY A 129 -5.33 10.88 -0.09
CA GLY A 129 -6.39 9.94 0.24
C GLY A 129 -7.50 9.90 -0.81
N PHE A 130 -7.87 11.06 -1.37
CA PHE A 130 -8.81 11.14 -2.47
C PHE A 130 -8.26 10.50 -3.75
N GLN A 131 -6.99 10.75 -4.08
CA GLN A 131 -6.35 10.13 -5.24
C GLN A 131 -6.30 8.61 -5.11
N LEU A 132 -5.93 8.10 -3.94
CA LEU A 132 -5.85 6.65 -3.67
C LEU A 132 -7.23 6.00 -3.72
N PHE A 133 -8.26 6.69 -3.22
CA PHE A 133 -9.65 6.26 -3.37
C PHE A 133 -10.10 6.26 -4.83
N GLN A 134 -9.73 7.28 -5.59
CA GLN A 134 -10.06 7.39 -7.00
C GLN A 134 -9.41 6.28 -7.81
N ASP A 135 -8.10 6.03 -7.60
CA ASP A 135 -7.37 4.96 -8.26
C ASP A 135 -7.99 3.57 -7.94
N GLN A 136 -8.39 3.32 -6.69
CA GLN A 136 -9.09 2.09 -6.31
C GLN A 136 -10.48 1.96 -6.93
N LEU A 137 -11.21 3.07 -7.04
CA LEU A 137 -12.53 3.09 -7.64
C LEU A 137 -12.44 2.85 -9.15
N ASP A 138 -11.46 3.47 -9.81
CA ASP A 138 -11.19 3.28 -11.23
C ASP A 138 -10.77 1.82 -11.52
N GLU A 139 -9.90 1.23 -10.69
CA GLU A 139 -9.51 -0.18 -10.80
C GLU A 139 -10.72 -1.12 -10.63
N LEU A 140 -11.59 -0.85 -9.65
CA LEU A 140 -12.78 -1.65 -9.41
C LEU A 140 -13.80 -1.50 -10.55
N VAL A 141 -13.97 -0.30 -11.09
CA VAL A 141 -14.81 -0.03 -12.26
C VAL A 141 -14.26 -0.75 -13.48
N GLU A 142 -12.95 -0.70 -13.73
CA GLU A 142 -12.32 -1.38 -14.86
C GLU A 142 -12.45 -2.90 -14.74
N GLN A 143 -12.24 -3.46 -13.56
CA GLN A 143 -12.41 -4.89 -13.31
C GLN A 143 -13.86 -5.33 -13.52
N LYS A 144 -14.83 -4.58 -12.97
CA LYS A 144 -16.25 -4.87 -13.16
C LYS A 144 -16.69 -4.72 -14.61
N ALA A 145 -16.17 -3.71 -15.32
CA ALA A 145 -16.44 -3.55 -16.74
C ALA A 145 -15.88 -4.73 -17.56
N LYS A 146 -14.66 -5.19 -17.27
CA LYS A 146 -14.08 -6.38 -17.91
C LYS A 146 -14.89 -7.64 -17.63
N GLU A 147 -15.27 -7.90 -16.37
CA GLU A 147 -16.10 -9.05 -16.00
C GLU A 147 -17.44 -9.04 -16.73
N LEU A 148 -18.11 -7.87 -16.81
CA LEU A 148 -19.36 -7.74 -17.54
C LEU A 148 -19.17 -7.98 -19.03
N ILE A 149 -18.15 -7.37 -19.64
CA ILE A 149 -17.85 -7.57 -21.07
C ILE A 149 -17.50 -9.02 -21.37
N GLU A 150 -16.75 -9.71 -20.50
CA GLU A 150 -16.41 -11.13 -20.67
C GLU A 150 -17.64 -12.03 -20.53
N GLU A 151 -18.47 -11.84 -19.50
CA GLU A 151 -19.72 -12.61 -19.33
C GLU A 151 -20.66 -12.40 -20.51
N GLU A 152 -20.74 -11.14 -20.98
CA GLU A 152 -21.54 -10.76 -22.12
C GLU A 152 -21.01 -11.34 -23.44
N ALA A 153 -19.72 -11.18 -23.72
CA ALA A 153 -19.08 -11.74 -24.90
C ALA A 153 -19.21 -13.26 -24.92
N GLN A 154 -19.09 -13.93 -23.78
CA GLN A 154 -19.24 -15.37 -23.67
C GLN A 154 -20.65 -15.82 -24.06
N LEU A 155 -21.70 -15.10 -23.67
CA LEU A 155 -23.08 -15.43 -24.04
C LEU A 155 -23.33 -15.32 -25.55
N LEU A 156 -22.70 -14.34 -26.21
CA LEU A 156 -22.74 -14.22 -27.68
C LEU A 156 -21.91 -15.32 -28.35
N ILE A 157 -20.74 -15.65 -27.81
CA ILE A 157 -19.89 -16.74 -28.30
C ILE A 157 -20.64 -18.08 -28.20
N ASP A 158 -21.23 -18.39 -27.04
CA ASP A 158 -21.98 -19.62 -26.81
C ASP A 158 -23.16 -19.74 -27.78
N LEU A 159 -23.86 -18.63 -28.05
CA LEU A 159 -24.96 -18.60 -29.01
C LEU A 159 -24.50 -18.88 -30.45
N LEU A 160 -23.30 -18.44 -30.82
CA LEU A 160 -22.81 -18.47 -32.20
C LEU A 160 -21.81 -19.60 -32.50
N SER A 161 -21.35 -20.32 -31.48
CA SER A 161 -20.33 -21.37 -31.59
C SER A 161 -20.89 -22.79 -31.54
N GLY A 162 -22.21 -22.96 -31.35
CA GLY A 162 -22.84 -24.28 -31.43
C GLY A 162 -22.78 -24.84 -32.86
N ASP A 163 -22.73 -26.16 -33.01
CA ASP A 163 -22.74 -26.83 -34.33
C ASP A 163 -24.10 -26.68 -35.03
N ASP A 164 -25.17 -26.57 -34.23
CA ASP A 164 -26.54 -26.44 -34.69
C ASP A 164 -27.04 -24.99 -34.61
N TYR A 165 -28.01 -24.68 -35.47
CA TYR A 165 -28.66 -23.37 -35.46
C TYR A 165 -29.39 -23.14 -34.11
N PRO A 166 -29.09 -22.05 -33.37
CA PRO A 166 -29.67 -21.81 -32.05
C PRO A 166 -31.20 -21.60 -32.13
N CYS A 167 -31.93 -22.06 -31.12
CA CYS A 167 -33.38 -21.96 -31.16
C CYS A 167 -33.86 -20.51 -30.95
N LYS A 168 -35.07 -20.19 -31.44
CA LYS A 168 -35.62 -18.83 -31.34
C LYS A 168 -35.72 -18.33 -29.89
N ALA A 169 -35.95 -19.21 -28.94
CA ALA A 169 -36.02 -18.86 -27.51
C ALA A 169 -34.64 -18.44 -26.97
N GLU A 170 -33.56 -19.12 -27.36
CA GLU A 170 -32.19 -18.76 -26.96
C GLU A 170 -31.77 -17.43 -27.58
N ILE A 171 -32.07 -17.22 -28.87
CA ILE A 171 -31.81 -15.96 -29.57
C ILE A 171 -32.55 -14.79 -28.91
N THR A 172 -33.82 -15.00 -28.54
CA THR A 172 -34.63 -13.97 -27.87
C THR A 172 -34.10 -13.66 -26.47
N ARG A 173 -33.73 -14.69 -25.69
CA ARG A 173 -33.13 -14.52 -24.36
C ARG A 173 -31.84 -13.71 -24.42
N VAL A 174 -30.97 -13.99 -25.40
CA VAL A 174 -29.72 -13.23 -25.58
C VAL A 174 -30.05 -11.81 -26.04
N ALA A 175 -30.93 -11.62 -27.04
CA ALA A 175 -31.34 -10.30 -27.49
C ALA A 175 -31.91 -9.43 -26.36
N ASP A 176 -32.75 -10.00 -25.50
CA ASP A 176 -33.33 -9.31 -24.33
C ASP A 176 -32.25 -8.91 -23.32
N LYS A 177 -31.28 -9.80 -23.03
CA LYS A 177 -30.17 -9.50 -22.11
C LYS A 177 -29.26 -8.39 -22.63
N PHE A 178 -29.11 -8.27 -23.96
CA PHE A 178 -28.30 -7.23 -24.60
C PHE A 178 -29.07 -5.98 -25.03
N ASN A 179 -30.39 -5.94 -24.81
CA ASN A 179 -31.28 -4.90 -25.34
C ASN A 179 -31.09 -4.70 -26.87
N LEU A 180 -30.89 -5.82 -27.59
CA LEU A 180 -30.76 -5.86 -29.04
C LEU A 180 -32.09 -6.23 -29.68
N LYS A 181 -32.28 -5.85 -30.94
CA LYS A 181 -33.44 -6.32 -31.71
C LYS A 181 -33.26 -7.80 -32.06
N THR A 182 -34.21 -8.62 -31.67
CA THR A 182 -34.21 -10.06 -31.96
C THR A 182 -34.06 -10.33 -33.45
N GLU A 183 -34.64 -9.51 -34.34
CA GLU A 183 -34.49 -9.69 -35.79
C GLU A 183 -33.05 -9.53 -36.28
N ASP A 184 -32.27 -8.64 -35.67
CA ASP A 184 -30.88 -8.40 -36.07
C ASP A 184 -29.98 -9.56 -35.65
N LEU A 185 -30.23 -10.13 -34.47
CA LEU A 185 -29.55 -11.34 -34.00
C LEU A 185 -29.92 -12.57 -34.85
N ILE A 186 -31.20 -12.72 -35.24
CA ILE A 186 -31.64 -13.78 -36.16
C ILE A 186 -30.92 -13.67 -37.51
N LYS A 187 -30.78 -12.47 -38.07
CA LYS A 187 -30.04 -12.25 -39.33
C LYS A 187 -28.56 -12.63 -39.18
N LEU A 188 -27.95 -12.30 -38.04
CA LEU A 188 -26.56 -12.64 -37.75
C LEU A 188 -26.36 -14.16 -37.70
N CYS A 189 -27.17 -14.88 -36.90
CA CYS A 189 -27.16 -16.34 -36.85
C CYS A 189 -27.39 -16.94 -38.24
N SER A 190 -28.40 -16.45 -38.97
CA SER A 190 -28.69 -16.91 -40.33
C SER A 190 -27.48 -16.79 -41.25
N ARG A 191 -26.69 -15.71 -41.16
CA ARG A 191 -25.49 -15.50 -41.99
C ARG A 191 -24.32 -16.41 -41.63
N ILE A 192 -24.17 -16.77 -40.35
CA ILE A 192 -23.08 -17.63 -39.86
C ILE A 192 -23.37 -19.10 -40.23
N TYR A 193 -24.57 -19.58 -39.92
CA TYR A 193 -24.97 -20.98 -40.12
C TYR A 193 -25.41 -21.31 -41.55
N SER A 194 -25.72 -20.32 -42.40
CA SER A 194 -25.92 -20.59 -43.84
C SER A 194 -24.61 -20.83 -44.59
N LYS A 195 -23.48 -20.32 -44.09
CA LYS A 195 -22.15 -20.58 -44.65
C LYS A 195 -21.54 -21.92 -44.22
N SER A 196 -22.03 -22.54 -43.15
CA SER A 196 -21.48 -23.82 -42.65
C SER A 196 -21.94 -25.05 -43.45
N LYS A 197 -22.94 -24.91 -44.35
CA LYS A 197 -23.44 -25.99 -45.22
C LYS A 197 -22.74 -26.09 -46.59
N GLU A 198 -21.73 -25.26 -46.87
CA GLU A 198 -21.01 -25.24 -48.16
C GLU A 198 -19.65 -25.97 -48.13
N TYR A 199 -19.33 -26.74 -47.08
CA TYR A 199 -18.12 -27.58 -47.00
C TYR A 199 -18.43 -29.06 -46.81
#